data_AF-A0A1H6P1P2-F1
#
_entry.id   AF-A0A1H6P1P2-F1
#
_cell.length_a   1.000
_cell.length_b   1.000
_cell.length_c   1.000
_cell.angle_alpha   90.00
_cell.angle_beta   90.00
_cell.angle_gamma   90.00
#
_symmetry.space_group_name_H-M   'P 1'
#
loop_
_entity.id
_entity.type
_entity.pdbx_description
1 polymer ?
#
loop_
_entity_poly.entity_id
_entity_poly.type
_entity_poly.pdbx_seq_one_letter_code
_entity_poly.pdbx_strand_id
1 'polypeptide(L)'
;MIDATCHTADSVRCIEFDATPWFSEANAPSTIDLAERGWASTAIADSLESRRGYERLHDLVEYAAKRLQPESLEDPTWETFECVVDGPEAVAWLAKNRPDVVASIP
;
A
#
# COMPACT_ATOMS: atom_id res chain seq x y z
N MET A 1 -0.61 7.09 13.34
CA MET A 1 0.17 6.15 12.56
C MET A 1 -0.80 5.10 12.09
N ILE A 2 -0.63 4.64 10.87
CA ILE A 2 -1.38 3.53 10.29
C ILE A 2 -0.30 2.59 9.81
N ASP A 3 -0.12 1.48 10.51
CA ASP A 3 0.91 0.52 10.15
C ASP A 3 0.55 -0.22 8.85
N ALA A 4 1.56 -0.43 8.01
CA ALA A 4 1.44 -1.17 6.77
C ALA A 4 2.69 -2.00 6.52
N THR A 5 2.52 -3.12 5.83
CA THR A 5 3.59 -4.03 5.45
C THR A 5 3.60 -4.22 3.94
N CYS A 6 4.76 -4.09 3.30
CA CYS A 6 4.96 -4.53 1.92
C CYS A 6 5.84 -5.77 1.88
N HIS A 7 5.49 -6.72 1.04
CA HIS A 7 6.29 -7.91 0.79
C HIS A 7 6.38 -8.22 -0.70
N THR A 8 7.54 -8.67 -1.15
CA THR A 8 7.71 -9.14 -2.54
C THR A 8 7.07 -10.50 -2.70
N ALA A 9 6.63 -10.81 -3.92
CA ALA A 9 5.93 -12.07 -4.19
C ALA A 9 6.79 -13.32 -3.97
N ASP A 10 8.12 -13.18 -4.07
CA ASP A 10 9.11 -14.21 -3.71
C ASP A 10 9.41 -14.27 -2.19
N SER A 11 8.75 -13.42 -1.39
CA SER A 11 8.94 -13.27 0.06
C SER A 11 10.37 -12.94 0.51
N VAL A 12 11.25 -12.53 -0.41
CA VAL A 12 12.66 -12.19 -0.09
C VAL A 12 12.74 -10.85 0.65
N ARG A 13 11.86 -9.90 0.33
CA ARG A 13 11.79 -8.61 1.01
C ARG A 13 10.46 -8.46 1.70
N CYS A 14 10.51 -8.02 2.95
CA CYS A 14 9.36 -7.66 3.76
C CYS A 14 9.75 -6.44 4.60
N ILE A 15 8.93 -5.39 4.55
CA ILE A 15 9.17 -4.14 5.29
C ILE A 15 7.87 -3.63 5.89
N GLU A 16 7.99 -2.97 7.04
CA GLU A 16 6.92 -2.23 7.69
C GLU A 16 7.16 -0.72 7.51
N PHE A 17 6.08 0.05 7.37
CA PHE A 17 6.13 1.51 7.17
C PHE A 17 4.83 2.19 7.63
N ASP A 18 4.90 3.50 7.88
CA ASP A 18 3.71 4.32 8.21
C ASP A 18 2.95 4.71 6.93
N ALA A 19 1.74 4.21 6.76
CA ALA A 19 0.86 4.57 5.63
C ALA A 19 0.06 5.86 5.86
N THR A 20 0.14 6.49 7.04
CA THR A 20 -0.64 7.71 7.37
C THR A 20 -0.56 8.80 6.29
N PRO A 21 0.60 9.13 5.69
CA PRO A 21 0.67 10.18 4.68
C PRO A 21 -0.15 9.87 3.42
N TRP A 22 -0.27 8.58 3.05
CA TRP A 22 -1.13 8.17 1.94
C TRP A 22 -2.60 8.47 2.25
N PHE A 23 -3.11 8.07 3.42
CA PHE A 23 -4.49 8.32 3.83
C PHE A 23 -4.83 9.81 3.98
N SER A 24 -3.84 10.62 4.35
CA SER A 24 -3.99 12.07 4.45
C SER A 24 -4.15 12.75 3.09
N GLU A 25 -3.66 12.15 2.01
CA GLU A 25 -3.58 12.79 0.69
C GLU A 25 -4.46 12.12 -0.37
N ALA A 26 -4.75 10.82 -0.21
CA ALA A 26 -5.60 10.07 -1.13
C ALA A 26 -7.00 10.69 -1.22
N ASN A 27 -7.60 10.69 -2.40
CA ASN A 27 -9.01 11.10 -2.53
C ASN A 27 -9.93 10.01 -1.95
N ALA A 28 -11.18 10.38 -1.63
CA ALA A 28 -12.14 9.45 -1.03
C ALA A 28 -12.37 8.18 -1.89
N PRO A 29 -12.55 8.26 -3.23
CA PRO A 29 -12.64 7.07 -4.07
C PRO A 29 -11.47 6.10 -3.93
N SER A 30 -10.22 6.59 -3.93
CA SER A 30 -9.04 5.73 -3.78
C SER A 30 -8.99 5.05 -2.42
N THR A 31 -9.39 5.74 -1.35
CA THR A 31 -9.47 5.13 -0.01
C THR A 31 -10.57 4.06 0.09
N ILE A 32 -11.72 4.30 -0.54
CA ILE A 32 -12.83 3.33 -0.58
C ILE A 32 -12.44 2.10 -1.41
N ASP A 33 -11.85 2.28 -2.59
CA ASP A 33 -11.36 1.17 -3.42
C ASP A 33 -10.30 0.33 -2.68
N LEU A 34 -9.39 0.97 -1.93
CA LEU A 34 -8.44 0.24 -1.07
C LEU A 34 -9.16 -0.60 -0.01
N ALA A 35 -10.19 -0.06 0.64
CA ALA A 35 -10.96 -0.78 1.65
C ALA A 35 -11.73 -1.97 1.03
N GLU A 36 -12.33 -1.79 -0.16
CA GLU A 36 -13.03 -2.85 -0.90
C GLU A 36 -12.07 -3.97 -1.34
N ARG A 37 -10.80 -3.64 -1.60
CA ARG A 37 -9.72 -4.61 -1.88
C ARG A 37 -9.15 -5.28 -0.63
N GLY A 38 -9.75 -5.06 0.54
CA GLY A 38 -9.28 -5.66 1.79
C GLY A 38 -8.01 -5.03 2.34
N TRP A 39 -7.80 -3.73 2.08
CA TRP A 39 -6.65 -2.95 2.55
C TRP A 39 -5.32 -3.33 1.91
N ALA A 40 -5.35 -3.98 0.74
CA ALA A 40 -4.18 -4.38 -0.02
C ALA A 40 -4.08 -3.65 -1.36
N SER A 41 -2.93 -3.01 -1.64
CA SER A 41 -2.62 -2.41 -2.95
C SER A 41 -1.16 -1.97 -3.07
N THR A 42 -0.55 -2.25 -4.23
CA THR A 42 0.77 -1.73 -4.65
C THR A 42 0.81 -0.20 -4.75
N ALA A 43 -0.33 0.45 -5.04
CA ALA A 43 -0.43 1.90 -5.23
C ALA A 43 -0.01 2.73 -4.01
N ILE A 44 -0.04 2.14 -2.81
CA ILE A 44 0.44 2.78 -1.58
C ILE A 44 1.96 2.97 -1.66
N ALA A 45 2.70 1.93 -2.04
CA ALA A 45 4.14 2.01 -2.20
C ALA A 45 4.52 3.00 -3.30
N ASP A 46 3.88 2.91 -4.47
CA ASP A 46 4.15 3.82 -5.60
C ASP A 46 4.00 5.30 -5.22
N SER A 47 3.06 5.61 -4.34
CA SER A 47 2.78 6.97 -3.87
C SER A 47 3.75 7.48 -2.79
N LEU A 48 4.40 6.56 -2.06
CA LEU A 48 5.23 6.88 -0.90
C LEU A 48 6.73 6.67 -1.17
N GLU A 49 7.13 5.80 -2.10
CA GLU A 49 8.52 5.39 -2.28
C GLU A 49 9.49 6.54 -2.60
N SER A 50 9.03 7.58 -3.27
CA SER A 50 9.85 8.75 -3.62
C SER A 50 10.01 9.76 -2.45
N ARG A 51 9.34 9.52 -1.32
CA ARG A 51 9.37 10.42 -0.17
C ARG A 51 10.55 10.13 0.74
N ARG A 52 11.11 11.20 1.31
CA ARG A 52 12.13 11.08 2.36
C ARG A 52 11.57 10.30 3.55
N GLY A 53 12.31 9.30 4.01
CA GLY A 53 11.90 8.38 5.08
C GLY A 53 11.24 7.09 4.59
N TYR A 54 11.04 6.93 3.28
CA TYR A 54 10.46 5.75 2.64
C TYR A 54 11.43 5.06 1.68
N GLU A 55 12.74 5.27 1.86
CA GLU A 55 13.78 4.72 0.99
C GLU A 55 13.73 3.18 0.94
N ARG A 56 13.29 2.53 2.03
CA ARG A 56 13.10 1.08 2.04
C ARG A 56 11.95 0.59 1.15
N LEU A 57 10.90 1.40 0.95
CA LEU A 57 9.86 1.10 -0.04
C LEU A 57 10.44 1.20 -1.43
N HIS A 58 11.24 2.23 -1.70
CA HIS A 58 11.91 2.38 -2.99
C HIS A 58 12.81 1.18 -3.31
N ASP A 59 13.62 0.73 -2.34
CA ASP A 59 14.45 -0.47 -2.51
C ASP A 59 13.63 -1.74 -2.80
N LEU A 60 12.43 -1.84 -2.24
CA LEU A 60 11.51 -2.97 -2.46
C LEU A 60 10.91 -2.91 -3.86
N VAL A 61 10.37 -1.76 -4.26
CA VAL A 61 9.79 -1.53 -5.59
C VAL A 61 10.85 -1.74 -6.67
N GLU A 62 12.06 -1.22 -6.47
CA GLU A 62 13.17 -1.39 -7.40
C GLU A 62 13.59 -2.87 -7.51
N TYR A 63 13.63 -3.61 -6.40
CA TYR A 63 13.89 -5.04 -6.43
C TYR A 63 12.80 -5.79 -7.21
N ALA A 64 11.52 -5.52 -6.93
CA ALA A 64 10.40 -6.16 -7.60
C ALA A 64 10.43 -5.90 -9.12
N ALA A 65 10.70 -4.65 -9.52
CA ALA A 65 10.82 -4.27 -10.93
C ALA A 65 12.03 -4.94 -11.63
N LYS A 66 13.18 -5.03 -10.98
CA LYS A 66 14.38 -5.61 -11.62
C LYS A 66 14.38 -7.14 -11.64
N ARG A 67 13.86 -7.76 -10.57
CA ARG A 67 14.01 -9.19 -10.32
C ARG A 67 12.79 -10.00 -10.71
N LEU A 68 11.58 -9.48 -10.49
CA LEU A 68 10.33 -10.25 -10.58
C LEU A 68 9.48 -9.82 -11.78
N GLN A 69 9.72 -8.64 -12.33
CA GLN A 69 9.03 -8.17 -13.54
C GLN A 69 9.20 -9.12 -14.74
N PRO A 70 10.39 -9.71 -15.01
CA PRO A 70 10.54 -10.67 -16.12
C PRO A 70 9.59 -11.87 -15.99
N GLU A 71 9.40 -12.41 -14.78
CA GLU A 71 8.45 -13.49 -14.49
C GLU A 71 6.99 -13.04 -14.53
N SER A 72 6.69 -11.81 -14.07
CA SER A 72 5.34 -11.21 -14.16
C SER A 72 4.91 -10.94 -15.61
N LEU A 73 5.83 -10.79 -16.57
CA LEU A 73 5.45 -10.71 -17.99
C LEU A 73 4.84 -12.00 -18.54
N GLU A 74 5.10 -13.15 -17.90
CA GLU A 74 4.50 -14.44 -18.26
C GLU A 74 3.08 -14.58 -17.69
N ASP A 75 2.81 -13.97 -16.52
CA ASP A 75 1.49 -13.85 -15.91
C ASP A 75 1.25 -12.42 -15.38
N PRO A 76 0.62 -11.54 -16.18
CA PRO A 76 0.37 -10.15 -15.80
C PRO A 76 -0.60 -9.98 -14.64
N THR A 77 -1.31 -11.04 -14.24
CA THR A 77 -2.19 -11.01 -13.07
C THR A 77 -1.42 -11.20 -11.76
N TRP A 78 -0.15 -11.59 -11.86
CA TRP A 78 0.74 -11.74 -10.71
C TRP A 78 1.43 -10.42 -10.39
N GLU A 79 1.00 -9.77 -9.31
CA GLU A 79 1.71 -8.62 -8.77
C GLU A 79 3.08 -9.04 -8.21
N THR A 80 4.11 -8.28 -8.54
CA THR A 80 5.50 -8.57 -8.13
C THR A 80 5.74 -8.34 -6.64
N PHE A 81 4.86 -7.57 -5.99
CA PHE A 81 4.83 -7.33 -4.55
C PHE A 81 3.40 -6.94 -4.15
N GLU A 82 3.11 -6.97 -2.86
CA GLU A 82 1.84 -6.51 -2.30
C GLU A 82 2.10 -5.70 -1.04
N CYS A 83 1.29 -4.66 -0.82
CA CYS A 83 1.29 -3.88 0.40
C CYS A 83 -0.05 -3.95 1.09
N VAL A 84 -0.05 -4.33 2.37
CA VAL A 84 -1.24 -4.53 3.20
C VAL A 84 -1.20 -3.53 4.35
N VAL A 85 -2.28 -2.78 4.52
CA VAL A 85 -2.48 -1.83 5.61
C VAL A 85 -3.22 -2.51 6.75
N ASP A 86 -2.90 -2.15 7.99
CA ASP A 86 -3.74 -2.50 9.14
C ASP A 86 -5.11 -1.80 9.01
N GLY A 87 -6.11 -2.58 8.60
CA GLY A 87 -7.47 -2.11 8.38
C GLY A 87 -8.10 -1.47 9.62
N PRO A 88 -8.05 -2.10 10.82
CA PRO A 88 -8.51 -1.48 12.06
C PRO A 88 -7.89 -0.11 12.35
N GLU A 89 -6.57 0.05 12.19
CA GLU A 89 -5.90 1.34 12.37
C GLU A 89 -6.32 2.37 11.30
N ALA A 90 -6.43 1.94 10.04
CA ALA A 90 -6.88 2.79 8.95
C ALA A 90 -8.31 3.31 9.21
N VAL A 91 -9.23 2.43 9.61
CA VAL A 91 -10.61 2.80 9.96
C VAL A 91 -10.64 3.75 11.15
N ALA A 92 -9.88 3.45 12.22
CA ALA A 92 -9.83 4.31 13.40
C ALA A 92 -9.29 5.71 13.07
N TRP A 93 -8.27 5.79 12.21
CA TRP A 93 -7.73 7.06 11.75
C TRP A 93 -8.72 7.82 10.87
N LEU A 94 -9.38 7.15 9.92
CA LEU A 94 -10.38 7.75 9.05
C LEU A 94 -11.59 8.26 9.83
N ALA A 95 -12.09 7.52 10.82
CA ALA A 95 -13.18 7.96 11.67
C ALA A 95 -12.88 9.27 12.41
N LYS A 96 -11.60 9.50 12.75
CA LYS A 96 -11.15 10.72 13.43
C LYS A 96 -10.91 11.88 12.48
N ASN A 97 -10.32 11.63 11.31
CA ASN A 97 -9.79 12.69 10.44
C ASN A 97 -10.61 12.93 9.17
N ARG A 98 -11.35 11.93 8.69
CA ARG A 98 -12.10 11.91 7.44
C ARG A 98 -13.42 11.12 7.58
N PRO A 99 -14.33 11.56 8.46
CA PRO A 99 -15.53 10.80 8.82
C PRO A 99 -16.50 10.61 7.65
N ASP A 100 -16.48 11.49 6.65
CA ASP A 100 -17.25 11.36 5.40
C ASP A 100 -16.81 10.15 4.57
N VAL A 101 -15.50 9.87 4.55
CA VAL A 101 -14.92 8.74 3.82
C VAL A 101 -15.23 7.44 4.53
N VAL A 102 -14.99 7.36 5.85
CA VAL A 102 -15.25 6.11 6.60
C VAL A 102 -16.72 5.70 6.55
N ALA A 103 -17.63 6.67 6.53
CA ALA A 103 -19.07 6.41 6.43
C ALA A 103 -19.50 5.83 5.06
N SER A 104 -18.62 5.94 4.06
CA SER A 104 -18.84 5.44 2.70
C SER A 104 -18.14 4.10 2.44
N ILE A 105 -17.37 3.59 3.40
CA ILE A 105 -16.77 2.25 3.33
C ILE A 105 -17.86 1.22 3.71
N PRO A 106 -18.10 0.19 2.89
CA PRO A 106 -19.15 -0.81 3.13
C PRO A 106 -18.93 -1.72 4.34
#